data_AF-A0A0Q5DC48-F1
#
_entry.id   AF-A0A0Q5DC48-F1
#
_cell.length_a   1.000
_cell.length_b   1.000
_cell.length_c   1.000
_cell.angle_alpha   90.00
_cell.angle_beta   90.00
_cell.angle_gamma   90.00
#
_symmetry.space_group_name_H-M   'P 1'
#
loop_
_entity.id
_entity.type
_entity.pdbx_description
1 polymer ?
#
loop_
_entity_poly.entity_id
_entity_poly.type
_entity_poly.pdbx_seq_one_letter_code
_entity_poly.pdbx_strand_id
1 'polypeptide(L)'
;MIARHTLTYVGSRGVAAALNMGALAVFTRLASTDVFGLYLLILSWALVLYSATCQWPKFSFFALYAEDRAILQVGTVVRLLGAMVGLAALIAACAAGLGLFEPHAALAIFAAVFGMMAFEGAAEIARTRLEVGAVALSVVLRAVLVLALGSSALLLGGGAIPLLLATAGANIIAALPTLYVIRSLLRGGGSWTEARRLLAYGWPLVLSFGAAALAQTADRLVIGASIGVSELGAYGAFADFLRQSFVVFGDSVALALISIAKRDARDGGIAAARPVLEDAIRLLTLIAAFGAVFFLAFDGLLVTLLLGPDYRETALRVAPLLVAASILQMFRSYYFGQVIYFTQKSQLDAVASLTLLVAIGGLSALLIPRYGVEGAAIAMATGQALACLVFILGSRERFRMPVPLRDLAVIGGLALACAVAIAGLDRLPLDPGLALGLRLTCLAAVSAGTAWAFNILGIADFATRRFGRAAS
;
A
#
# COMPACT_ATOMS: atom_id res chain seq x y z
N MET A 1 -28.08 2.14 5.10
CA MET A 1 -27.39 1.08 4.33
C MET A 1 -25.95 1.49 4.00
N ILE A 2 -25.73 2.55 3.19
CA ILE A 2 -24.39 3.01 2.74
C ILE A 2 -23.38 3.21 3.89
N ALA A 3 -23.72 3.96 4.94
CA ALA A 3 -22.82 4.20 6.07
C ALA A 3 -22.37 2.91 6.79
N ARG A 4 -23.26 1.90 6.88
CA ARG A 4 -22.93 0.60 7.47
C ARG A 4 -21.97 -0.18 6.57
N HIS A 5 -22.16 -0.16 5.25
CA HIS A 5 -21.23 -0.80 4.30
C HIS A 5 -19.85 -0.16 4.34
N THR A 6 -19.78 1.18 4.33
CA THR A 6 -18.51 1.90 4.43
C THR A 6 -17.80 1.61 5.74
N LEU A 7 -18.50 1.65 6.88
CA LEU A 7 -17.92 1.37 8.18
C LEU A 7 -17.38 -0.06 8.29
N THR A 8 -18.14 -1.05 7.81
CA THR A 8 -17.68 -2.46 7.80
C THR A 8 -16.43 -2.62 6.92
N TYR A 9 -16.39 -1.99 5.75
CA TYR A 9 -15.28 -2.12 4.83
C TYR A 9 -14.01 -1.45 5.35
N VAL A 10 -14.12 -0.20 5.82
CA VAL A 10 -13.01 0.55 6.42
C VAL A 10 -12.53 -0.13 7.70
N GLY A 11 -13.46 -0.53 8.57
CA GLY A 11 -13.14 -1.22 9.83
C GLY A 11 -12.40 -2.54 9.59
N SER A 12 -12.86 -3.37 8.63
CA SER A 12 -12.19 -4.63 8.30
C SER A 12 -10.76 -4.42 7.77
N ARG A 13 -10.54 -3.39 6.95
CA ARG A 13 -9.19 -3.03 6.47
C ARG A 13 -8.30 -2.50 7.59
N GLY A 14 -8.84 -1.69 8.51
CA GLY A 14 -8.10 -1.21 9.68
C GLY A 14 -7.63 -2.35 10.58
N VAL A 15 -8.53 -3.29 10.89
CA VAL A 15 -8.19 -4.50 11.66
C VAL A 15 -7.15 -5.35 10.93
N ALA A 16 -7.33 -5.58 9.63
CA ALA A 16 -6.37 -6.34 8.84
C ALA A 16 -4.99 -5.65 8.76
N ALA A 17 -4.93 -4.33 8.66
CA ALA A 17 -3.68 -3.58 8.69
C ALA A 17 -2.95 -3.75 10.04
N ALA A 18 -3.66 -3.65 11.16
CA ALA A 18 -3.09 -3.87 12.49
C ALA A 18 -2.57 -5.31 12.66
N LEU A 19 -3.32 -6.31 12.19
CA LEU A 19 -2.90 -7.72 12.21
C LEU A 19 -1.68 -7.97 11.31
N ASN A 20 -1.61 -7.35 10.13
CA ASN A 20 -0.45 -7.46 9.24
C ASN A 20 0.79 -6.80 9.84
N MET A 21 0.64 -5.69 10.56
CA MET A 21 1.73 -5.09 11.35
C MET A 21 2.18 -6.03 12.48
N GLY A 22 1.24 -6.70 13.16
CA GLY A 22 1.55 -7.76 14.11
C GLY A 22 2.30 -8.92 13.47
N ALA A 23 1.90 -9.35 12.26
CA ALA A 23 2.59 -10.39 11.51
C ALA A 23 4.03 -10.01 11.18
N LEU A 24 4.28 -8.78 10.73
CA LEU A 24 5.63 -8.28 10.51
C LEU A 24 6.47 -8.33 11.81
N ALA A 25 5.89 -7.89 12.92
CA ALA A 25 6.55 -7.89 14.22
C ALA A 25 6.87 -9.30 14.72
N VAL A 26 6.01 -10.26 14.48
CA VAL A 26 6.25 -11.66 14.84
C VAL A 26 7.26 -12.30 13.89
N PHE A 27 7.10 -12.16 12.58
CA PHE A 27 7.97 -12.79 11.58
C PHE A 27 9.42 -12.34 11.72
N THR A 28 9.66 -11.05 11.93
CA THR A 28 11.04 -10.53 12.11
C THR A 28 11.69 -10.96 13.42
N ARG A 29 10.93 -11.47 14.41
CA ARG A 29 11.49 -12.05 15.64
C ARG A 29 11.72 -13.56 15.52
N LEU A 30 10.92 -14.23 14.71
CA LEU A 30 11.00 -15.68 14.52
C LEU A 30 11.92 -16.08 13.37
N ALA A 31 12.15 -15.20 12.40
CA ALA A 31 13.00 -15.44 11.23
C ALA A 31 14.27 -14.57 11.28
N SER A 32 15.41 -15.16 10.91
CA SER A 32 16.61 -14.39 10.61
C SER A 32 16.40 -13.51 9.38
N THR A 33 17.24 -12.48 9.24
CA THR A 33 17.24 -11.55 8.10
C THR A 33 17.36 -12.28 6.75
N ASP A 34 18.13 -13.38 6.68
CA ASP A 34 18.26 -14.20 5.47
C ASP A 34 16.96 -14.91 5.10
N VAL A 35 16.30 -15.53 6.08
CA VAL A 35 15.03 -16.25 5.86
C VAL A 35 13.94 -15.28 5.43
N PHE A 36 13.81 -14.15 6.13
CA PHE A 36 12.80 -13.15 5.79
C PHE A 36 13.10 -12.44 4.46
N GLY A 37 14.37 -12.17 4.18
CA GLY A 37 14.81 -11.57 2.93
C GLY A 37 14.58 -12.47 1.73
N LEU A 38 14.88 -13.76 1.83
CA LEU A 38 14.56 -14.74 0.78
C LEU A 38 13.04 -14.87 0.59
N TYR A 39 12.26 -14.83 1.69
CA TYR A 39 10.79 -14.78 1.61
C TYR A 39 10.32 -13.56 0.82
N LEU A 40 10.83 -12.37 1.10
CA LEU A 40 10.49 -11.14 0.38
C LEU A 40 10.93 -11.19 -1.09
N LEU A 41 12.08 -11.80 -1.40
CA LEU A 41 12.58 -11.94 -2.77
C LEU A 41 11.65 -12.84 -3.60
N ILE A 42 11.33 -14.03 -3.09
CA ILE A 42 10.45 -14.99 -3.79
C ILE A 42 9.03 -14.41 -3.90
N LEU A 43 8.52 -13.75 -2.85
CA LEU A 43 7.24 -13.05 -2.88
C LEU A 43 7.22 -11.93 -3.93
N SER A 44 8.34 -11.21 -4.12
CA SER A 44 8.46 -10.15 -5.12
C SER A 44 8.31 -10.70 -6.55
N TRP A 45 8.92 -11.86 -6.84
CA TRP A 45 8.72 -12.55 -8.11
C TRP A 45 7.30 -13.08 -8.28
N ALA A 46 6.69 -13.60 -7.22
CA ALA A 46 5.29 -14.01 -7.24
C ALA A 46 4.35 -12.84 -7.51
N LEU A 47 4.61 -11.65 -6.96
CA LEU A 47 3.84 -10.44 -7.23
C LEU A 47 3.96 -10.01 -8.69
N VAL A 48 5.17 -10.00 -9.26
CA VAL A 48 5.38 -9.68 -10.68
C VAL A 48 4.63 -10.66 -11.57
N LEU A 49 4.74 -11.96 -11.30
CA LEU A 49 4.05 -12.99 -12.08
C LEU A 49 2.52 -12.89 -11.94
N TYR A 50 2.01 -12.69 -10.73
CA TYR A 50 0.58 -12.47 -10.47
C TYR A 50 0.05 -11.24 -11.21
N SER A 51 0.78 -10.12 -11.16
CA SER A 51 0.39 -8.87 -11.81
C SER A 51 0.36 -8.98 -13.34
N ALA A 52 1.31 -9.71 -13.92
CA ALA A 52 1.37 -9.95 -15.35
C ALA A 52 0.28 -10.93 -15.85
N THR A 53 -0.19 -11.86 -15.01
CA THR A 53 -1.09 -12.95 -15.44
C THR A 53 -2.51 -12.81 -14.89
N CYS A 54 -2.67 -12.77 -13.57
CA CYS A 54 -3.97 -12.92 -12.89
C CYS A 54 -4.62 -11.60 -12.44
N GLN A 55 -3.90 -10.48 -12.45
CA GLN A 55 -4.44 -9.20 -11.95
C GLN A 55 -5.38 -8.51 -12.95
N TRP A 56 -5.10 -8.52 -14.24
CA TRP A 56 -5.90 -7.79 -15.23
C TRP A 56 -7.33 -8.35 -15.46
N PRO A 57 -7.62 -9.67 -15.38
CA PRO A 57 -8.96 -10.19 -15.64
C PRO A 57 -9.99 -9.68 -14.64
N LYS A 58 -9.61 -9.54 -13.36
CA LYS A 58 -10.53 -9.06 -12.31
C LYS A 58 -10.94 -7.60 -12.54
N PHE A 59 -10.01 -6.74 -12.98
CA PHE A 59 -10.31 -5.35 -13.33
C PHE A 59 -11.16 -5.24 -14.60
N SER A 60 -10.93 -6.12 -15.56
CA SER A 60 -11.74 -6.19 -16.78
C SER A 60 -13.17 -6.62 -16.47
N PHE A 61 -13.33 -7.60 -15.57
CA PHE A 61 -14.62 -8.03 -15.07
C PHE A 61 -15.34 -6.90 -14.36
N PHE A 62 -14.69 -6.22 -13.40
CA PHE A 62 -15.27 -5.09 -12.70
C PHE A 62 -15.77 -3.99 -13.66
N ALA A 63 -14.99 -3.67 -14.69
CA ALA A 63 -15.32 -2.62 -15.65
C ALA A 63 -16.49 -2.97 -16.59
N LEU A 64 -16.64 -4.24 -16.95
CA LEU A 64 -17.63 -4.72 -17.92
C LEU A 64 -18.81 -5.47 -17.29
N TYR A 65 -18.86 -5.52 -15.96
CA TYR A 65 -19.88 -6.25 -15.22
C TYR A 65 -21.28 -5.68 -15.47
N ALA A 66 -22.22 -6.58 -15.72
CA ALA A 66 -23.62 -6.27 -15.87
C ALA A 66 -24.48 -7.33 -15.16
N GLU A 67 -25.37 -6.88 -14.26
CA GLU A 67 -26.16 -7.77 -13.38
C GLU A 67 -27.04 -8.75 -14.18
N ASP A 68 -27.57 -8.29 -15.32
CA ASP A 68 -28.41 -9.08 -16.24
C ASP A 68 -27.72 -10.34 -16.77
N ARG A 69 -26.38 -10.33 -16.84
CA ARG A 69 -25.54 -11.41 -17.37
C ARG A 69 -24.58 -11.97 -16.32
N ALA A 70 -24.86 -11.75 -15.04
CA ALA A 70 -23.97 -12.10 -13.93
C ALA A 70 -23.47 -13.55 -13.96
N ILE A 71 -24.36 -14.53 -14.13
CA ILE A 71 -24.00 -15.96 -14.15
C ILE A 71 -23.00 -16.26 -15.28
N LEU A 72 -23.25 -15.72 -16.47
CA LEU A 72 -22.40 -15.94 -17.64
C LEU A 72 -21.04 -15.23 -17.50
N GLN A 73 -21.05 -13.99 -17.01
CA GLN A 73 -19.82 -13.21 -16.83
C GLN A 73 -18.94 -13.78 -15.71
N VAL A 74 -19.53 -14.21 -14.59
CA VAL A 74 -18.81 -14.88 -13.50
C VAL A 74 -18.23 -16.21 -13.98
N GLY A 75 -19.03 -17.04 -14.66
CA GLY A 75 -18.53 -18.28 -15.25
C GLY A 75 -17.36 -18.04 -16.24
N THR A 76 -17.44 -16.97 -17.03
CA THR A 76 -16.39 -16.63 -18.00
C THR A 76 -15.11 -16.13 -17.32
N VAL A 77 -15.20 -15.19 -16.38
CA VAL A 77 -14.01 -14.65 -15.69
C VAL A 77 -13.31 -15.72 -14.86
N VAL A 78 -14.04 -16.65 -14.22
CA VAL A 78 -13.44 -17.74 -13.44
C VAL A 78 -12.63 -18.68 -14.33
N ARG A 79 -13.13 -19.03 -15.53
CA ARG A 79 -12.38 -19.84 -16.50
C ARG A 79 -11.16 -19.09 -17.04
N LEU A 80 -11.31 -17.80 -17.30
CA LEU A 80 -10.20 -16.95 -17.74
C LEU A 80 -9.11 -16.87 -16.66
N LEU A 81 -9.49 -16.65 -15.39
CA LEU A 81 -8.57 -16.69 -14.25
C LEU A 81 -7.90 -18.07 -14.12
N GLY A 82 -8.65 -19.16 -14.28
CA GLY A 82 -8.09 -20.52 -14.32
C GLY A 82 -7.06 -20.71 -15.43
N ALA A 83 -7.32 -20.20 -16.63
CA ALA A 83 -6.35 -20.21 -17.73
C ALA A 83 -5.11 -19.38 -17.42
N MET A 84 -5.27 -18.21 -16.78
CA MET A 84 -4.13 -17.36 -16.36
C MET A 84 -3.30 -18.01 -15.24
N VAL A 85 -3.91 -18.76 -14.33
CA VAL A 85 -3.15 -19.56 -13.36
C VAL A 85 -2.42 -20.71 -14.07
N GLY A 86 -3.05 -21.36 -15.06
CA GLY A 86 -2.35 -22.34 -15.91
C GLY A 86 -1.13 -21.74 -16.61
N LEU A 87 -1.25 -20.51 -17.15
CA LEU A 87 -0.14 -19.78 -17.73
C LEU A 87 0.94 -19.45 -16.68
N ALA A 88 0.57 -19.00 -15.49
CA ALA A 88 1.52 -18.74 -14.40
C ALA A 88 2.27 -20.02 -13.97
N ALA A 89 1.57 -21.16 -13.91
CA ALA A 89 2.18 -22.46 -13.64
C ALA A 89 3.22 -22.82 -14.70
N LEU A 90 2.86 -22.64 -15.98
CA LEU A 90 3.77 -22.88 -17.10
C LEU A 90 5.00 -21.99 -17.04
N ILE A 91 4.84 -20.68 -16.78
CA ILE A 91 5.95 -19.74 -16.65
C ILE A 91 6.87 -20.15 -15.50
N ALA A 92 6.33 -20.50 -14.32
CA ALA A 92 7.10 -20.96 -13.18
C ALA A 92 7.85 -22.27 -13.48
N ALA A 93 7.19 -23.23 -14.14
CA ALA A 93 7.80 -24.50 -14.54
C ALA A 93 8.90 -24.31 -15.59
N CYS A 94 8.69 -23.44 -16.58
CA CYS A 94 9.71 -23.09 -17.56
C CYS A 94 10.90 -22.38 -16.89
N ALA A 95 10.67 -21.48 -15.95
CA ALA A 95 11.75 -20.82 -15.22
C ALA A 95 12.59 -21.82 -14.41
N ALA A 96 11.96 -22.83 -13.80
CA ALA A 96 12.67 -23.93 -13.16
C ALA A 96 13.44 -24.81 -14.16
N GLY A 97 12.81 -25.17 -15.28
CA GLY A 97 13.45 -25.98 -16.33
C GLY A 97 14.63 -25.31 -17.02
N LEU A 98 14.63 -23.97 -17.07
CA LEU A 98 15.74 -23.15 -17.56
C LEU A 98 16.83 -22.88 -16.50
N GLY A 99 16.65 -23.38 -15.26
CA GLY A 99 17.60 -23.17 -14.17
C GLY A 99 17.61 -21.75 -13.59
N LEU A 100 16.59 -20.93 -13.87
CA LEU A 100 16.47 -19.58 -13.30
C LEU A 100 16.09 -19.62 -11.81
N PHE A 101 15.35 -20.65 -11.41
CA PHE A 101 14.96 -20.89 -10.02
C PHE A 101 15.09 -22.38 -9.70
N GLU A 102 15.36 -22.69 -8.44
CA GLU A 102 15.25 -24.05 -7.96
C GLU A 102 13.78 -24.52 -8.03
N PRO A 103 13.51 -25.80 -8.31
CA PRO A 103 12.14 -26.29 -8.52
C PRO A 103 11.18 -26.01 -7.36
N HIS A 104 11.68 -26.08 -6.13
CA HIS A 104 10.89 -25.82 -4.93
C HIS A 104 10.61 -24.33 -4.71
N ALA A 105 11.53 -23.43 -5.11
CA ALA A 105 11.27 -21.99 -5.15
C ALA A 105 10.24 -21.63 -6.23
N ALA A 106 10.35 -22.21 -7.42
CA ALA A 106 9.37 -22.03 -8.49
C ALA A 106 7.97 -22.52 -8.10
N LEU A 107 7.89 -23.66 -7.40
CA LEU A 107 6.64 -24.16 -6.82
C LEU A 107 6.06 -23.20 -5.78
N ALA A 108 6.91 -22.61 -4.93
CA ALA A 108 6.48 -21.62 -3.94
C ALA A 108 5.97 -20.33 -4.59
N ILE A 109 6.62 -19.85 -5.66
CA ILE A 109 6.15 -18.73 -6.49
C ILE A 109 4.76 -19.05 -7.05
N PHE A 110 4.59 -20.21 -7.67
CA PHE A 110 3.31 -20.64 -8.23
C PHE A 110 2.23 -20.72 -7.14
N ALA A 111 2.52 -21.34 -6.00
CA ALA A 111 1.58 -21.46 -4.89
C ALA A 111 1.15 -20.08 -4.38
N ALA A 112 2.08 -19.13 -4.25
CA ALA A 112 1.78 -17.75 -3.88
C ALA A 112 0.88 -17.05 -4.90
N VAL A 113 1.15 -17.22 -6.21
CA VAL A 113 0.29 -16.69 -7.28
C VAL A 113 -1.10 -17.30 -7.23
N PHE A 114 -1.22 -18.61 -7.06
CA PHE A 114 -2.50 -19.30 -6.94
C PHE A 114 -3.29 -18.83 -5.72
N GLY A 115 -2.63 -18.70 -4.56
CA GLY A 115 -3.25 -18.18 -3.35
C GLY A 115 -3.74 -16.74 -3.52
N MET A 116 -2.90 -15.84 -4.06
CA MET A 116 -3.29 -14.47 -4.38
C MET A 116 -4.46 -14.43 -5.36
N MET A 117 -4.46 -15.25 -6.41
CA MET A 117 -5.58 -15.35 -7.36
C MET A 117 -6.86 -15.82 -6.69
N ALA A 118 -6.81 -16.89 -5.89
CA ALA A 118 -7.97 -17.42 -5.18
C ALA A 118 -8.61 -16.35 -4.29
N PHE A 119 -7.80 -15.65 -3.48
CA PHE A 119 -8.28 -14.59 -2.60
C PHE A 119 -8.80 -13.37 -3.38
N GLU A 120 -7.96 -12.76 -4.22
CA GLU A 120 -8.28 -11.52 -4.92
C GLU A 120 -9.39 -11.71 -5.95
N GLY A 121 -9.40 -12.83 -6.68
CA GLY A 121 -10.42 -13.13 -7.68
C GLY A 121 -11.80 -13.32 -7.04
N ALA A 122 -11.88 -14.13 -5.99
CA ALA A 122 -13.15 -14.35 -5.27
C ALA A 122 -13.63 -13.06 -4.58
N ALA A 123 -12.72 -12.33 -3.93
CA ALA A 123 -13.05 -11.08 -3.25
C ALA A 123 -13.50 -9.99 -4.23
N GLU A 124 -12.91 -9.90 -5.43
CA GLU A 124 -13.32 -8.90 -6.42
C GLU A 124 -14.69 -9.21 -7.03
N ILE A 125 -14.97 -10.49 -7.35
CA ILE A 125 -16.30 -10.89 -7.84
C ILE A 125 -17.37 -10.59 -6.78
N ALA A 126 -17.12 -10.96 -5.53
CA ALA A 126 -18.02 -10.68 -4.42
C ALA A 126 -18.19 -9.17 -4.17
N ARG A 127 -17.10 -8.38 -4.25
CA ARG A 127 -17.11 -6.93 -4.08
C ARG A 127 -17.90 -6.21 -5.17
N THR A 128 -17.74 -6.64 -6.43
CA THR A 128 -18.46 -6.09 -7.58
C THR A 128 -19.98 -6.24 -7.38
N ARG A 129 -20.39 -7.33 -6.71
CA ARG A 129 -21.78 -7.63 -6.35
C ARG A 129 -22.21 -7.08 -4.98
N LEU A 130 -21.41 -6.20 -4.38
CA LEU A 130 -21.69 -5.55 -3.09
C LEU A 130 -21.88 -6.52 -1.91
N GLU A 131 -21.25 -7.70 -1.95
CA GLU A 131 -21.25 -8.70 -0.86
C GLU A 131 -20.27 -8.30 0.27
N VAL A 132 -20.49 -7.11 0.83
CA VAL A 132 -19.55 -6.43 1.74
C VAL A 132 -19.20 -7.26 2.98
N GLY A 133 -20.16 -8.01 3.52
CA GLY A 133 -19.94 -8.84 4.70
C GLY A 133 -18.95 -9.98 4.45
N ALA A 134 -19.11 -10.70 3.34
CA ALA A 134 -18.21 -11.79 2.98
C ALA A 134 -16.80 -11.28 2.64
N VAL A 135 -16.70 -10.16 1.92
CA VAL A 135 -15.41 -9.53 1.60
C VAL A 135 -14.69 -9.05 2.86
N ALA A 136 -15.40 -8.39 3.78
CA ALA A 136 -14.85 -7.94 5.05
C ALA A 136 -14.36 -9.11 5.91
N LEU A 137 -15.15 -10.18 6.01
CA LEU A 137 -14.77 -11.40 6.72
C LEU A 137 -13.53 -12.04 6.11
N SER A 138 -13.48 -12.18 4.78
CA SER A 138 -12.30 -12.71 4.06
C SER A 138 -11.04 -11.88 4.31
N VAL A 139 -11.14 -10.55 4.31
CA VAL A 139 -9.99 -9.65 4.56
C VAL A 139 -9.43 -9.82 5.97
N VAL A 140 -10.30 -9.87 7.00
CA VAL A 140 -9.87 -10.09 8.39
C VAL A 140 -9.33 -11.51 8.57
N LEU A 141 -10.03 -12.52 8.06
CA LEU A 141 -9.63 -13.91 8.13
C LEU A 141 -8.26 -14.13 7.48
N ARG A 142 -7.99 -13.48 6.33
CA ARG A 142 -6.67 -13.52 5.70
C ARG A 142 -5.58 -13.01 6.63
N ALA A 143 -5.77 -11.85 7.25
CA ALA A 143 -4.76 -11.27 8.12
C ALA A 143 -4.50 -12.15 9.36
N VAL A 144 -5.55 -12.72 9.96
CA VAL A 144 -5.42 -13.69 11.06
C VAL A 144 -4.68 -14.95 10.61
N LEU A 145 -5.03 -15.53 9.46
CA LEU A 145 -4.42 -16.75 8.96
C LEU A 145 -2.98 -16.55 8.50
N VAL A 146 -2.65 -15.41 7.89
CA VAL A 146 -1.26 -15.08 7.53
C VAL A 146 -0.41 -15.03 8.79
N LEU A 147 -0.86 -14.31 9.82
CA LEU A 147 -0.18 -14.25 11.12
C LEU A 147 -0.06 -15.66 11.74
N ALA A 148 -1.15 -16.39 11.87
CA ALA A 148 -1.18 -17.69 12.54
C ALA A 148 -0.37 -18.76 11.80
N LEU A 149 -0.65 -19.00 10.52
CA LEU A 149 0.03 -20.04 9.74
C LEU A 149 1.49 -19.68 9.47
N GLY A 150 1.80 -18.40 9.20
CA GLY A 150 3.18 -17.96 9.02
C GLY A 150 4.01 -18.08 10.30
N SER A 151 3.44 -17.73 11.46
CA SER A 151 4.14 -17.89 12.75
C SER A 151 4.37 -19.37 13.06
N SER A 152 3.37 -20.23 12.83
CA SER A 152 3.52 -21.67 12.98
C SER A 152 4.60 -22.25 12.08
N ALA A 153 4.67 -21.81 10.81
CA ALA A 153 5.70 -22.27 9.88
C ALA A 153 7.11 -21.94 10.39
N LEU A 154 7.31 -20.73 10.95
CA LEU A 154 8.60 -20.32 11.50
C LEU A 154 8.93 -21.03 12.82
N LEU A 155 7.95 -21.20 13.72
CA LEU A 155 8.15 -21.91 15.00
C LEU A 155 8.51 -23.38 14.82
N LEU A 156 8.04 -24.01 13.75
CA LEU A 156 8.39 -25.38 13.39
C LEU A 156 9.78 -25.50 12.73
N GLY A 157 10.57 -24.42 12.72
CA GLY A 157 11.89 -24.38 12.07
C GLY A 157 11.84 -24.27 10.55
N GLY A 158 10.70 -23.86 9.98
CA GLY A 158 10.55 -23.65 8.55
C GLY A 158 11.32 -22.42 8.07
N GLY A 159 11.92 -22.51 6.88
CA GLY A 159 12.59 -21.39 6.21
C GLY A 159 11.64 -20.51 5.38
N ALA A 160 12.21 -19.79 4.40
CA ALA A 160 11.48 -18.83 3.56
C ALA A 160 10.34 -19.46 2.75
N ILE A 161 10.56 -20.66 2.22
CA ILE A 161 9.60 -21.36 1.37
C ILE A 161 8.40 -21.87 2.18
N PRO A 162 8.56 -22.58 3.32
CA PRO A 162 7.45 -22.90 4.21
C PRO A 162 6.64 -21.69 4.64
N LEU A 163 7.29 -20.56 4.97
CA LEU A 163 6.60 -19.30 5.28
C LEU A 163 5.75 -18.81 4.10
N LEU A 164 6.30 -18.81 2.88
CA LEU A 164 5.57 -18.40 1.68
C LEU A 164 4.38 -19.33 1.40
N LEU A 165 4.57 -20.65 1.51
CA LEU A 165 3.50 -21.64 1.34
C LEU A 165 2.41 -21.48 2.39
N ALA A 166 2.76 -21.16 3.64
CA ALA A 166 1.80 -20.85 4.69
C ALA A 166 0.98 -19.60 4.36
N THR A 167 1.61 -18.54 3.85
CA THR A 167 0.89 -17.33 3.41
C THR A 167 -0.01 -17.61 2.19
N ALA A 168 0.44 -18.46 1.26
CA ALA A 168 -0.38 -18.91 0.12
C ALA A 168 -1.62 -19.69 0.60
N GLY A 169 -1.43 -20.64 1.52
CA GLY A 169 -2.51 -21.39 2.16
C GLY A 169 -3.50 -20.49 2.90
N ALA A 170 -2.99 -19.48 3.63
CA ALA A 170 -3.82 -18.47 4.30
C ALA A 170 -4.71 -17.72 3.31
N ASN A 171 -4.19 -17.32 2.14
CA ASN A 171 -4.98 -16.66 1.09
C ASN A 171 -6.07 -17.59 0.54
N ILE A 172 -5.76 -18.86 0.27
CA ILE A 172 -6.73 -19.85 -0.24
C ILE A 172 -7.88 -20.04 0.74
N ILE A 173 -7.57 -20.27 2.03
CA ILE A 173 -8.58 -20.48 3.08
C ILE A 173 -9.39 -19.20 3.28
N ALA A 174 -8.75 -18.03 3.24
CA ALA A 174 -9.44 -16.76 3.38
C ALA A 174 -10.37 -16.42 2.20
N ALA A 175 -10.25 -17.10 1.05
CA ALA A 175 -11.17 -16.96 -0.07
C ALA A 175 -12.52 -17.66 0.18
N LEU A 176 -12.60 -18.60 1.13
CA LEU A 176 -13.78 -19.44 1.36
C LEU A 176 -15.08 -18.65 1.64
N PRO A 177 -15.11 -17.60 2.49
CA PRO A 177 -16.33 -16.82 2.71
C PRO A 177 -16.87 -16.20 1.42
N THR A 178 -15.99 -15.61 0.60
CA THR A 178 -16.37 -15.02 -0.69
C THR A 178 -16.78 -16.08 -1.70
N LEU A 179 -16.07 -17.21 -1.78
CA LEU A 179 -16.40 -18.34 -2.66
C LEU A 179 -17.75 -18.95 -2.30
N TYR A 180 -18.07 -19.04 -1.00
CA TYR A 180 -19.36 -19.55 -0.52
C TYR A 180 -20.54 -18.70 -1.02
N VAL A 181 -20.42 -17.38 -0.97
CA VAL A 181 -21.49 -16.48 -1.41
C VAL A 181 -21.66 -16.50 -2.92
N ILE A 182 -20.57 -16.63 -3.70
CA ILE A 182 -20.64 -16.67 -5.17
C ILE A 182 -20.83 -18.09 -5.74
N ARG A 183 -20.94 -19.13 -4.90
CA ARG A 183 -20.91 -20.55 -5.31
C ARG A 183 -21.95 -20.93 -6.37
N SER A 184 -23.13 -20.31 -6.34
CA SER A 184 -24.20 -20.55 -7.30
C SER A 184 -23.82 -20.05 -8.69
N LEU A 185 -23.05 -18.96 -8.76
CA LEU A 185 -22.61 -18.31 -10.00
C LEU A 185 -21.40 -19.01 -10.63
N LEU A 186 -20.57 -19.69 -9.82
CA LEU A 186 -19.43 -20.47 -10.30
C LEU A 186 -19.84 -21.61 -11.25
N ARG A 187 -21.11 -22.04 -11.19
CA ARG A 187 -21.68 -23.05 -12.09
C ARG A 187 -22.06 -22.52 -13.47
N GLY A 188 -21.97 -21.20 -13.68
CA GLY A 188 -22.26 -20.58 -14.97
C GLY A 188 -21.37 -21.12 -16.10
N GLY A 189 -21.94 -21.24 -17.30
CA GLY A 189 -21.19 -21.52 -18.52
C GLY A 189 -20.17 -20.42 -18.84
N GLY A 190 -19.20 -20.72 -19.69
CA GLY A 190 -18.28 -19.73 -20.24
C GLY A 190 -18.80 -19.23 -21.58
N SER A 191 -18.63 -17.95 -21.87
CA SER A 191 -18.93 -17.38 -23.19
C SER A 191 -17.65 -16.91 -23.85
N TRP A 192 -17.40 -17.38 -25.07
CA TRP A 192 -16.30 -16.89 -25.89
C TRP A 192 -16.44 -15.40 -26.20
N THR A 193 -17.67 -14.93 -26.43
CA THR A 193 -17.97 -13.51 -26.70
C THR A 193 -17.61 -12.64 -25.50
N GLU A 194 -17.99 -13.05 -24.29
CA GLU A 194 -17.60 -12.32 -23.07
C GLU A 194 -16.10 -12.45 -22.79
N ALA A 195 -15.48 -13.60 -23.03
CA ALA A 195 -14.03 -13.78 -22.88
C ALA A 195 -13.25 -12.84 -23.79
N ARG A 196 -13.67 -12.70 -25.06
CA ARG A 196 -13.08 -11.76 -26.02
C ARG A 196 -13.24 -10.31 -25.59
N ARG A 197 -14.39 -9.94 -25.01
CA ARG A 197 -14.62 -8.60 -24.44
C ARG A 197 -13.68 -8.30 -23.27
N LEU A 198 -13.59 -9.23 -22.32
CA LEU A 198 -12.67 -9.13 -21.18
C LEU A 198 -11.21 -9.05 -21.63
N LEU A 199 -10.79 -9.89 -22.58
CA LEU A 199 -9.43 -9.89 -23.14
C LEU A 199 -9.11 -8.59 -23.88
N ALA A 200 -10.01 -8.09 -24.73
CA ALA A 200 -9.80 -6.85 -25.47
C ALA A 200 -9.65 -5.64 -24.54
N TYR A 201 -10.43 -5.60 -23.46
CA TYR A 201 -10.30 -4.57 -22.44
C TYR A 201 -9.03 -4.76 -21.58
N GLY A 202 -8.70 -6.00 -21.25
CA GLY A 202 -7.68 -6.34 -20.27
C GLY A 202 -6.25 -6.43 -20.78
N TRP A 203 -6.03 -6.78 -22.04
CA TRP A 203 -4.69 -6.94 -22.62
C TRP A 203 -3.80 -5.70 -22.45
N PRO A 204 -4.27 -4.45 -22.70
CA PRO A 204 -3.46 -3.26 -22.45
C PRO A 204 -3.06 -3.10 -20.98
N LEU A 205 -3.87 -3.61 -20.05
CA LEU A 205 -3.60 -3.54 -18.61
C LEU A 205 -2.47 -4.46 -18.17
N VAL A 206 -2.16 -5.52 -18.94
CA VAL A 206 -1.04 -6.44 -18.65
C VAL A 206 0.28 -5.67 -18.58
N LEU A 207 0.53 -4.81 -19.57
CA LEU A 207 1.74 -3.98 -19.62
C LEU A 207 1.78 -3.00 -18.45
N SER A 208 0.64 -2.37 -18.14
CA SER A 208 0.55 -1.42 -17.03
C SER A 208 0.78 -2.07 -15.67
N PHE A 209 0.14 -3.21 -15.40
CA PHE A 209 0.27 -3.89 -14.12
C PHE A 209 1.61 -4.59 -13.97
N GLY A 210 2.14 -5.19 -15.05
CA GLY A 210 3.50 -5.75 -15.05
C GLY A 210 4.55 -4.68 -14.77
N ALA A 211 4.48 -3.54 -15.45
CA ALA A 211 5.38 -2.41 -15.21
C ALA A 211 5.25 -1.84 -13.80
N ALA A 212 4.01 -1.69 -13.28
CA ALA A 212 3.77 -1.19 -11.94
C ALA A 212 4.25 -2.16 -10.85
N ALA A 213 4.12 -3.48 -11.07
CA ALA A 213 4.63 -4.48 -10.15
C ALA A 213 6.15 -4.50 -10.13
N LEU A 214 6.80 -4.46 -11.31
CA LEU A 214 8.25 -4.31 -11.41
C LEU A 214 8.73 -3.02 -10.73
N ALA A 215 8.05 -1.89 -10.93
CA ALA A 215 8.42 -0.63 -10.28
C ALA A 215 8.36 -0.71 -8.75
N GLN A 216 7.39 -1.47 -8.21
CA GLN A 216 7.19 -1.65 -6.78
C GLN A 216 8.17 -2.63 -6.13
N THR A 217 8.74 -3.55 -6.91
CA THR A 217 9.66 -4.59 -6.42
C THR A 217 11.09 -4.42 -6.94
N ALA A 218 11.36 -3.45 -7.81
CA ALA A 218 12.66 -3.26 -8.45
C ALA A 218 13.81 -3.14 -7.44
N ASP A 219 13.63 -2.31 -6.41
CA ASP A 219 14.60 -2.15 -5.33
C ASP A 219 14.91 -3.49 -4.65
N ARG A 220 13.89 -4.29 -4.36
CA ARG A 220 14.04 -5.62 -3.74
C ARG A 220 14.80 -6.59 -4.60
N LEU A 221 14.45 -6.65 -5.89
CA LEU A 221 15.09 -7.55 -6.84
C LEU A 221 16.57 -7.18 -6.99
N VAL A 222 16.89 -5.89 -7.06
CA VAL A 222 18.28 -5.42 -7.18
C VAL A 222 19.07 -5.62 -5.88
N ILE A 223 18.49 -5.34 -4.71
CA ILE A 223 19.13 -5.62 -3.40
C ILE A 223 19.46 -7.12 -3.30
N GLY A 224 18.45 -7.97 -3.51
CA GLY A 224 18.61 -9.42 -3.38
C GLY A 224 19.66 -9.99 -4.33
N ALA A 225 19.77 -9.44 -5.55
CA ALA A 225 20.76 -9.87 -6.53
C ALA A 225 22.16 -9.27 -6.32
N SER A 226 22.27 -8.05 -5.78
CA SER A 226 23.53 -7.29 -5.77
C SER A 226 24.27 -7.33 -4.44
N ILE A 227 23.56 -7.21 -3.32
CA ILE A 227 24.15 -7.12 -1.98
C ILE A 227 23.67 -8.23 -1.03
N GLY A 228 22.66 -9.01 -1.44
CA GLY A 228 22.25 -10.25 -0.78
C GLY A 228 20.89 -10.19 -0.08
N VAL A 229 20.38 -11.37 0.26
CA VAL A 229 19.04 -11.53 0.84
C VAL A 229 18.94 -11.02 2.28
N SER A 230 20.02 -11.07 3.08
CA SER A 230 20.02 -10.56 4.46
C SER A 230 19.64 -9.08 4.52
N GLU A 231 20.34 -8.27 3.72
CA GLU A 231 20.10 -6.82 3.62
C GLU A 231 18.69 -6.53 3.09
N LEU A 232 18.18 -7.35 2.16
CA LEU A 232 16.80 -7.26 1.69
C LEU A 232 15.79 -7.51 2.81
N GLY A 233 16.04 -8.48 3.69
CA GLY A 233 15.18 -8.76 4.84
C GLY A 233 15.09 -7.56 5.78
N ALA A 234 16.24 -6.99 6.14
CA ALA A 234 16.34 -5.85 7.04
C ALA A 234 15.71 -4.57 6.45
N TYR A 235 16.04 -4.23 5.21
CA TYR A 235 15.47 -3.09 4.48
C TYR A 235 13.97 -3.26 4.22
N GLY A 236 13.58 -4.42 3.68
CA GLY A 236 12.24 -4.66 3.15
C GLY A 236 11.16 -4.66 4.23
N ALA A 237 11.47 -5.21 5.42
CA ALA A 237 10.58 -5.22 6.57
C ALA A 237 10.14 -3.80 6.97
N PHE A 238 11.12 -2.91 7.16
CA PHE A 238 10.85 -1.55 7.60
C PHE A 238 10.26 -0.68 6.47
N ALA A 239 10.71 -0.88 5.23
CA ALA A 239 10.17 -0.19 4.06
C ALA A 239 8.68 -0.47 3.86
N ASP A 240 8.23 -1.71 4.01
CA ASP A 240 6.79 -2.04 3.92
C ASP A 240 5.98 -1.42 5.03
N PHE A 241 6.51 -1.43 6.26
CA PHE A 241 5.84 -0.83 7.39
C PHE A 241 5.63 0.68 7.20
N LEU A 242 6.69 1.42 6.83
CA LEU A 242 6.60 2.86 6.59
C LEU A 242 5.65 3.17 5.43
N ARG A 243 5.81 2.46 4.30
CA ARG A 243 4.95 2.62 3.14
C ARG A 243 3.47 2.43 3.50
N GLN A 244 3.14 1.33 4.18
CA GLN A 244 1.77 1.01 4.57
C GLN A 244 1.20 2.06 5.54
N SER A 245 2.01 2.55 6.47
CA SER A 245 1.61 3.57 7.45
C SER A 245 1.12 4.84 6.76
N PHE A 246 1.87 5.37 5.79
CA PHE A 246 1.45 6.59 5.06
C PHE A 246 0.36 6.31 4.01
N VAL A 247 0.40 5.16 3.34
CA VAL A 247 -0.60 4.77 2.33
C VAL A 247 -2.01 4.70 2.91
N VAL A 248 -2.19 4.11 4.11
CA VAL A 248 -3.52 3.98 4.73
C VAL A 248 -4.15 5.35 4.97
N PHE A 249 -3.37 6.30 5.47
CA PHE A 249 -3.84 7.66 5.69
C PHE A 249 -4.12 8.38 4.37
N GLY A 250 -3.21 8.30 3.40
CA GLY A 250 -3.37 8.89 2.09
C GLY A 250 -4.64 8.39 1.37
N ASP A 251 -4.86 7.08 1.36
CA ASP A 251 -6.04 6.44 0.76
C ASP A 251 -7.33 6.92 1.44
N SER A 252 -7.32 7.02 2.77
CA SER A 252 -8.47 7.53 3.53
C SER A 252 -8.81 8.98 3.17
N VAL A 253 -7.79 9.84 3.02
CA VAL A 253 -7.99 11.23 2.59
C VAL A 253 -8.51 11.31 1.17
N ALA A 254 -7.97 10.51 0.25
CA ALA A 254 -8.44 10.45 -1.13
C ALA A 254 -9.91 9.98 -1.22
N LEU A 255 -10.26 8.92 -0.49
CA LEU A 255 -11.63 8.41 -0.45
C LEU A 255 -12.63 9.44 0.08
N ALA A 256 -12.24 10.23 1.09
CA ALA A 256 -13.11 11.24 1.69
C ALA A 256 -13.10 12.56 0.90
N LEU A 257 -11.99 13.32 0.97
CA LEU A 257 -11.94 14.72 0.53
C LEU A 257 -11.82 14.85 -0.99
N ILE A 258 -11.05 13.97 -1.64
CA ILE A 258 -10.93 14.03 -3.11
C ILE A 258 -12.24 13.61 -3.78
N SER A 259 -12.99 12.65 -3.21
CA SER A 259 -14.33 12.30 -3.70
C SER A 259 -15.32 13.46 -3.58
N ILE A 260 -15.30 14.19 -2.46
CA ILE A 260 -16.11 15.41 -2.28
C ILE A 260 -15.70 16.47 -3.31
N ALA A 261 -14.40 16.73 -3.47
CA ALA A 261 -13.90 17.68 -4.45
C ALA A 261 -14.32 17.33 -5.89
N LYS A 262 -14.34 16.03 -6.26
CA LYS A 262 -14.84 15.59 -7.58
C LYS A 262 -16.34 15.88 -7.76
N ARG A 263 -17.14 15.64 -6.72
CA ARG A 263 -18.58 15.97 -6.74
C ARG A 263 -18.78 17.48 -6.88
N ASP A 264 -18.10 18.28 -6.08
CA ASP A 264 -18.25 19.72 -6.08
C ASP A 264 -17.73 20.32 -7.40
N ALA A 265 -16.68 19.74 -8.01
CA ALA A 265 -16.21 20.10 -9.35
C ALA A 265 -17.24 19.82 -10.45
N ARG A 266 -18.02 18.74 -10.32
CA ARG A 266 -19.08 18.39 -11.28
C ARG A 266 -20.26 19.36 -11.17
N ASP A 267 -20.65 19.71 -9.95
CA ASP A 267 -21.87 20.45 -9.68
C ASP A 267 -21.65 21.98 -9.81
N GLY A 268 -20.46 22.49 -9.47
CA GLY A 268 -20.14 23.91 -9.44
C GLY A 268 -18.84 24.30 -10.17
N GLY A 269 -18.26 23.39 -10.94
CA GLY A 269 -16.98 23.61 -11.62
C GLY A 269 -15.77 23.58 -10.68
N ILE A 270 -14.58 23.69 -11.26
CA ILE A 270 -13.29 23.55 -10.56
C ILE A 270 -13.13 24.52 -9.37
N ALA A 271 -13.70 25.72 -9.46
CA ALA A 271 -13.64 26.70 -8.37
C ALA A 271 -14.32 26.20 -7.09
N ALA A 272 -15.43 25.44 -7.21
CA ALA A 272 -16.15 24.87 -6.08
C ALA A 272 -15.35 23.77 -5.36
N ALA A 273 -14.47 23.06 -6.08
CA ALA A 273 -13.61 22.02 -5.51
C ALA A 273 -12.38 22.56 -4.78
N ARG A 274 -11.99 23.83 -5.04
CA ARG A 274 -10.75 24.41 -4.53
C ARG A 274 -10.61 24.36 -3.00
N PRO A 275 -11.62 24.74 -2.20
CA PRO A 275 -11.50 24.71 -0.73
C PRO A 275 -11.25 23.29 -0.20
N VAL A 276 -12.00 22.30 -0.69
CA VAL A 276 -11.88 20.91 -0.27
C VAL A 276 -10.52 20.32 -0.66
N LEU A 277 -9.98 20.71 -1.81
CA LEU A 277 -8.64 20.31 -2.24
C LEU A 277 -7.53 20.98 -1.41
N GLU A 278 -7.72 22.21 -0.93
CA GLU A 278 -6.80 22.84 0.01
C GLU A 278 -6.83 22.12 1.38
N ASP A 279 -8.01 21.75 1.86
CA ASP A 279 -8.15 20.98 3.10
C ASP A 279 -7.52 19.59 3.00
N ALA A 280 -7.65 18.94 1.84
CA ALA A 280 -7.00 17.66 1.59
C ALA A 280 -5.47 17.74 1.68
N ILE A 281 -4.85 18.76 1.05
CA ILE A 281 -3.39 18.91 1.12
C ILE A 281 -2.92 19.38 2.50
N ARG A 282 -3.68 20.22 3.21
CA ARG A 282 -3.40 20.60 4.61
C ARG A 282 -3.37 19.35 5.50
N LEU A 283 -4.38 18.48 5.41
CA LEU A 283 -4.44 17.24 6.17
C LEU A 283 -3.30 16.29 5.81
N LEU A 284 -3.01 16.07 4.53
CA LEU A 284 -1.88 15.23 4.12
C LEU A 284 -0.54 15.81 4.60
N THR A 285 -0.38 17.13 4.62
CA THR A 285 0.84 17.78 5.12
C THR A 285 0.97 17.65 6.62
N LEU A 286 -0.13 17.77 7.38
CA LEU A 286 -0.14 17.49 8.81
C LEU A 286 0.31 16.04 9.08
N ILE A 287 -0.28 15.07 8.37
CA ILE A 287 0.08 13.65 8.51
C ILE A 287 1.53 13.39 8.11
N ALA A 288 1.99 13.97 7.00
CA ALA A 288 3.37 13.84 6.55
C ALA A 288 4.36 14.43 7.56
N ALA A 289 4.14 15.67 7.99
CA ALA A 289 5.07 16.41 8.84
C ALA A 289 5.14 15.80 10.24
N PHE A 290 4.00 15.62 10.92
CA PHE A 290 3.98 15.03 12.26
C PHE A 290 4.22 13.53 12.24
N GLY A 291 3.87 12.83 11.16
CA GLY A 291 4.28 11.44 10.93
C GLY A 291 5.80 11.31 10.82
N ALA A 292 6.47 12.22 10.11
CA ALA A 292 7.93 12.23 10.07
C ALA A 292 8.54 12.47 11.46
N VAL A 293 8.01 13.44 12.24
CA VAL A 293 8.45 13.66 13.62
C VAL A 293 8.25 12.40 14.46
N PHE A 294 7.08 11.75 14.36
CA PHE A 294 6.79 10.51 15.08
C PHE A 294 7.76 9.39 14.71
N PHE A 295 8.02 9.15 13.43
CA PHE A 295 8.90 8.06 13.01
C PHE A 295 10.36 8.31 13.35
N LEU A 296 10.83 9.57 13.26
CA LEU A 296 12.24 9.90 13.45
C LEU A 296 12.60 10.20 14.90
N ALA A 297 11.67 10.71 15.72
CA ALA A 297 11.92 10.99 17.13
C ALA A 297 11.66 9.79 18.05
N PHE A 298 10.94 8.77 17.55
CA PHE A 298 10.62 7.55 18.30
C PHE A 298 11.13 6.29 17.57
N ASP A 299 12.10 6.46 16.67
CA ASP A 299 12.66 5.41 15.82
C ASP A 299 13.12 4.19 16.63
N GLY A 300 13.87 4.39 17.72
CA GLY A 300 14.34 3.31 18.59
C GLY A 300 13.20 2.52 19.26
N LEU A 301 12.14 3.19 19.71
CA LEU A 301 10.96 2.54 20.28
C LEU A 301 10.19 1.75 19.21
N LEU A 302 9.94 2.39 18.07
CA LEU A 302 9.19 1.79 16.96
C LEU A 302 9.92 0.59 16.39
N VAL A 303 11.22 0.72 16.11
CA VAL A 303 12.06 -0.36 15.60
C VAL A 303 12.16 -1.50 16.62
N THR A 304 12.27 -1.21 17.92
CA THR A 304 12.31 -2.26 18.95
C THR A 304 10.99 -3.01 19.09
N LEU A 305 9.87 -2.31 18.98
CA LEU A 305 8.52 -2.87 19.07
C LEU A 305 8.12 -3.63 17.80
N LEU A 306 8.54 -3.15 16.63
CA LEU A 306 8.13 -3.69 15.34
C LEU A 306 9.11 -4.69 14.74
N LEU A 307 10.39 -4.64 15.09
CA LEU A 307 11.42 -5.45 14.46
C LEU A 307 12.23 -6.28 15.46
N GLY A 308 12.60 -7.50 15.03
CA GLY A 308 13.57 -8.33 15.73
C GLY A 308 14.95 -7.66 15.80
N PRO A 309 15.82 -8.04 16.76
CA PRO A 309 17.12 -7.41 17.00
C PRO A 309 17.99 -7.28 15.75
N ASP A 310 18.04 -8.33 14.92
CA ASP A 310 18.90 -8.42 13.73
C ASP A 310 18.53 -7.41 12.62
N TYR A 311 17.33 -6.84 12.67
CA TYR A 311 16.81 -5.93 11.65
C TYR A 311 17.02 -4.45 12.01
N ARG A 312 17.34 -4.16 13.28
CA ARG A 312 17.17 -2.82 13.84
C ARG A 312 18.19 -1.82 13.33
N GLU A 313 19.46 -2.22 13.26
CA GLU A 313 20.55 -1.33 12.84
C GLU A 313 20.32 -0.81 11.42
N THR A 314 20.05 -1.71 10.48
CA THR A 314 19.74 -1.34 9.11
C THR A 314 18.47 -0.50 9.02
N ALA A 315 17.40 -0.86 9.74
CA ALA A 315 16.16 -0.09 9.74
C ALA A 315 16.36 1.36 10.19
N LEU A 316 17.09 1.60 11.29
CA LEU A 316 17.38 2.94 11.79
C LEU A 316 18.20 3.77 10.79
N ARG A 317 19.18 3.15 10.15
CA ARG A 317 20.07 3.78 9.16
C ARG A 317 19.33 4.26 7.92
N VAL A 318 18.35 3.50 7.41
CA VAL A 318 17.55 3.89 6.23
C VAL A 318 16.26 4.65 6.56
N ALA A 319 15.90 4.76 7.84
CA ALA A 319 14.62 5.34 8.27
C ALA A 319 14.33 6.74 7.70
N PRO A 320 15.25 7.73 7.74
CA PRO A 320 14.98 9.07 7.23
C PRO A 320 14.63 9.09 5.74
N LEU A 321 15.34 8.29 4.94
CA LEU A 321 15.15 8.19 3.50
C LEU A 321 13.84 7.47 3.15
N LEU A 322 13.51 6.40 3.88
CA LEU A 322 12.26 5.66 3.67
C LEU A 322 11.02 6.44 4.13
N VAL A 323 11.13 7.22 5.21
CA VAL A 323 10.08 8.16 5.62
C VAL A 323 9.84 9.19 4.52
N ALA A 324 10.90 9.80 4.00
CA ALA A 324 10.80 10.74 2.88
C ALA A 324 10.19 10.09 1.64
N ALA A 325 10.63 8.89 1.26
CA ALA A 325 10.09 8.14 0.13
C ALA A 325 8.59 7.83 0.29
N SER A 326 8.16 7.43 1.50
CA SER A 326 6.76 7.11 1.80
C SER A 326 5.87 8.35 1.79
N ILE A 327 6.37 9.49 2.28
CA ILE A 327 5.68 10.79 2.22
C ILE A 327 5.52 11.25 0.76
N LEU A 328 6.59 11.16 -0.04
CA LEU A 328 6.55 11.51 -1.46
C LEU A 328 5.59 10.61 -2.23
N GLN A 329 5.58 9.30 -1.94
CA GLN A 329 4.60 8.37 -2.47
C GLN A 329 3.18 8.78 -2.08
N MET A 330 2.95 9.17 -0.83
CA MET A 330 1.63 9.59 -0.36
C MET A 330 1.12 10.81 -1.13
N PHE A 331 1.93 11.87 -1.25
CA PHE A 331 1.55 13.06 -2.03
C PHE A 331 1.34 12.74 -3.51
N ARG A 332 2.22 11.93 -4.11
CA ARG A 332 2.11 11.51 -5.51
C ARG A 332 0.79 10.77 -5.76
N SER A 333 0.50 9.73 -4.99
CA SER A 333 -0.64 8.83 -5.25
C SER A 333 -1.98 9.42 -4.81
N TYR A 334 -2.03 10.12 -3.68
CA TYR A 334 -3.29 10.48 -3.03
C TYR A 334 -3.67 11.96 -3.15
N TYR A 335 -2.76 12.81 -3.64
CA TYR A 335 -3.07 14.21 -3.94
C TYR A 335 -2.80 14.57 -5.40
N PHE A 336 -1.54 14.65 -5.79
CA PHE A 336 -1.17 15.16 -7.13
C PHE A 336 -1.63 14.23 -8.25
N GLY A 337 -1.54 12.92 -8.07
CA GLY A 337 -2.03 11.93 -9.03
C GLY A 337 -3.53 12.00 -9.27
N GLN A 338 -4.30 12.54 -8.31
CA GLN A 338 -5.75 12.69 -8.44
C GLN A 338 -6.15 13.77 -9.47
N VAL A 339 -5.19 14.58 -9.95
CA VAL A 339 -5.40 15.60 -10.98
C VAL A 339 -5.97 15.05 -12.29
N ILE A 340 -5.72 13.77 -12.59
CA ILE A 340 -6.21 13.10 -13.81
C ILE A 340 -7.74 13.10 -13.87
N TYR A 341 -8.40 13.05 -12.71
CA TYR A 341 -9.86 13.07 -12.62
C TYR A 341 -10.47 14.44 -12.89
N PHE A 342 -9.69 15.51 -12.74
CA PHE A 342 -10.13 16.89 -12.98
C PHE A 342 -9.75 17.39 -14.38
N THR A 343 -8.72 16.78 -15.00
CA THR A 343 -8.17 17.20 -16.29
C THR A 343 -8.51 16.28 -17.46
N GLN A 344 -9.06 15.09 -17.19
CA GLN A 344 -9.34 14.03 -18.16
C GLN A 344 -8.11 13.52 -18.96
N LYS A 345 -6.88 13.82 -18.50
CA LYS A 345 -5.63 13.31 -19.10
C LYS A 345 -5.14 12.07 -18.36
N SER A 346 -5.70 10.90 -18.67
CA SER A 346 -5.21 9.62 -18.11
C SER A 346 -3.76 9.29 -18.50
N GLN A 347 -3.26 9.87 -19.60
CA GLN A 347 -1.87 9.70 -20.06
C GLN A 347 -0.83 10.17 -19.04
N LEU A 348 -1.17 11.13 -18.16
CA LEU A 348 -0.25 11.59 -17.11
C LEU A 348 0.11 10.47 -16.13
N ASP A 349 -0.82 9.58 -15.82
CA ASP A 349 -0.58 8.46 -14.91
C ASP A 349 0.36 7.42 -15.54
N ALA A 350 0.23 7.18 -16.83
CA ALA A 350 1.14 6.31 -17.59
C ALA A 350 2.57 6.90 -17.62
N VAL A 351 2.71 8.20 -17.91
CA VAL A 351 4.02 8.88 -17.91
C VAL A 351 4.64 8.89 -16.51
N ALA A 352 3.85 9.15 -15.46
CA ALA A 352 4.32 9.13 -14.08
C ALA A 352 4.78 7.73 -13.64
N SER A 353 4.01 6.69 -14.01
CA SER A 353 4.34 5.29 -13.72
C SER A 353 5.59 4.83 -14.45
N LEU A 354 5.75 5.20 -15.73
CA LEU A 354 6.96 4.91 -16.50
C LEU A 354 8.18 5.65 -15.92
N THR A 355 8.01 6.93 -15.56
CA THR A 355 9.05 7.73 -14.89
C THR A 355 9.47 7.07 -13.58
N LEU A 356 8.52 6.60 -12.78
CA LEU A 356 8.77 5.88 -11.53
C LEU A 356 9.59 4.61 -11.78
N LEU A 357 9.18 3.78 -12.74
CA LEU A 357 9.87 2.52 -13.09
C LEU A 357 11.31 2.78 -13.54
N VAL A 358 11.50 3.71 -14.49
CA VAL A 358 12.82 4.03 -15.04
C VAL A 358 13.72 4.65 -13.98
N ALA A 359 13.19 5.58 -13.18
CA ALA A 359 13.96 6.24 -12.13
C ALA A 359 14.35 5.26 -11.02
N ILE A 360 13.40 4.51 -10.44
CA ILE A 360 13.71 3.56 -9.37
C ILE A 360 14.61 2.45 -9.91
N GLY A 361 14.28 1.83 -11.05
CA GLY A 361 15.08 0.74 -11.61
C GLY A 361 16.50 1.18 -11.96
N GLY A 362 16.65 2.32 -12.65
CA GLY A 362 17.94 2.85 -13.05
C GLY A 362 18.80 3.32 -11.88
N LEU A 363 18.21 4.06 -10.93
CA LEU A 363 18.91 4.50 -9.72
C LEU A 363 19.24 3.32 -8.80
N SER A 364 18.37 2.32 -8.68
CA SER A 364 18.62 1.10 -7.91
C SER A 364 19.82 0.36 -8.48
N ALA A 365 19.86 0.13 -9.80
CA ALA A 365 20.96 -0.53 -10.48
C ALA A 365 22.30 0.24 -10.32
N LEU A 366 22.27 1.57 -10.24
CA LEU A 366 23.46 2.41 -10.11
C LEU A 366 23.93 2.57 -8.64
N LEU A 367 23.01 2.80 -7.72
CA LEU A 367 23.31 3.22 -6.34
C LEU A 367 23.45 2.02 -5.40
N ILE A 368 22.68 0.94 -5.58
CA ILE A 368 22.72 -0.21 -4.66
C ILE A 368 24.09 -0.89 -4.64
N PRO A 369 24.77 -1.14 -5.77
CA PRO A 369 26.10 -1.75 -5.74
C PRO A 369 27.17 -0.89 -5.03
N ARG A 370 26.94 0.43 -4.89
CA ARG A 370 27.91 1.38 -4.32
C ARG A 370 27.59 1.79 -2.89
N TYR A 371 26.30 1.94 -2.58
CA TYR A 371 25.80 2.50 -1.33
C TYR A 371 24.86 1.56 -0.59
N GLY A 372 24.74 0.29 -1.01
CA GLY A 372 23.90 -0.70 -0.35
C GLY A 372 22.42 -0.31 -0.30
N VAL A 373 21.79 -0.58 0.85
CA VAL A 373 20.37 -0.34 1.12
C VAL A 373 20.02 1.16 1.19
N GLU A 374 20.98 2.01 1.55
CA GLU A 374 20.84 3.46 1.49
C GLU A 374 20.66 3.93 0.05
N GLY A 375 21.42 3.31 -0.88
CA GLY A 375 21.25 3.52 -2.32
C GLY A 375 19.85 3.18 -2.80
N ALA A 376 19.26 2.08 -2.30
CA ALA A 376 17.88 1.71 -2.60
C ALA A 376 16.87 2.75 -2.06
N ALA A 377 17.05 3.21 -0.83
CA ALA A 377 16.17 4.21 -0.22
C ALA A 377 16.24 5.56 -0.96
N ILE A 378 17.43 5.99 -1.40
CA ILE A 378 17.62 7.19 -2.24
C ILE A 378 16.93 7.00 -3.60
N ALA A 379 17.10 5.85 -4.24
CA ALA A 379 16.44 5.53 -5.51
C ALA A 379 14.92 5.61 -5.38
N MET A 380 14.36 5.06 -4.30
CA MET A 380 12.93 5.09 -4.04
C MET A 380 12.43 6.53 -3.78
N ALA A 381 13.09 7.30 -2.92
CA ALA A 381 12.71 8.69 -2.65
C ALA A 381 12.77 9.55 -3.93
N THR A 382 13.87 9.45 -4.67
CA THR A 382 14.07 10.21 -5.91
C THR A 382 13.06 9.81 -6.98
N GLY A 383 12.80 8.51 -7.15
CA GLY A 383 11.80 8.02 -8.11
C GLY A 383 10.39 8.51 -7.79
N GLN A 384 9.98 8.47 -6.51
CA GLN A 384 8.69 9.00 -6.08
C GLN A 384 8.60 10.52 -6.31
N ALA A 385 9.67 11.27 -6.04
CA ALA A 385 9.74 12.71 -6.31
C ALA A 385 9.60 13.02 -7.81
N LEU A 386 10.37 12.35 -8.68
CA LEU A 386 10.31 12.55 -10.12
C LEU A 386 8.92 12.22 -10.68
N ALA A 387 8.34 11.09 -10.27
CA ALA A 387 6.98 10.73 -10.69
C ALA A 387 5.91 11.69 -10.14
N CYS A 388 6.11 12.28 -8.96
CA CYS A 388 5.25 13.34 -8.43
C CYS A 388 5.35 14.62 -9.27
N LEU A 389 6.56 15.00 -9.69
CA LEU A 389 6.79 16.16 -10.54
C LEU A 389 6.06 16.05 -11.88
N VAL A 390 5.91 14.85 -12.45
CA VAL A 390 5.11 14.64 -13.67
C VAL A 390 3.68 15.17 -13.49
N PHE A 391 3.03 14.89 -12.36
CA PHE A 391 1.68 15.40 -12.10
C PHE A 391 1.66 16.92 -11.84
N ILE A 392 2.66 17.45 -11.13
CA ILE A 392 2.76 18.88 -10.80
C ILE A 392 3.01 19.72 -12.06
N LEU A 393 3.84 19.23 -12.98
CA LEU A 393 4.24 19.94 -14.20
C LEU A 393 3.26 19.70 -15.35
N GLY A 394 2.81 18.45 -15.54
CA GLY A 394 1.94 18.06 -16.65
C GLY A 394 0.49 18.54 -16.54
N SER A 395 0.06 19.00 -15.36
CA SER A 395 -1.28 19.54 -15.14
C SER A 395 -1.41 21.05 -15.36
N ARG A 396 -0.28 21.76 -15.54
CA ARG A 396 -0.21 23.23 -15.48
C ARG A 396 -1.05 23.97 -16.52
N GLU A 397 -1.37 23.35 -17.65
CA GLU A 397 -2.07 23.97 -18.78
C GLU A 397 -3.59 24.11 -18.59
N ARG A 398 -4.21 23.29 -17.74
CA ARG A 398 -5.69 23.24 -17.60
C ARG A 398 -6.16 23.40 -16.16
N PHE A 399 -5.48 22.77 -15.22
CA PHE A 399 -5.87 22.81 -13.82
C PHE A 399 -4.68 22.45 -12.94
N ARG A 400 -4.32 23.37 -12.04
CA ARG A 400 -3.30 23.13 -11.03
C ARG A 400 -3.97 22.75 -9.73
N MET A 401 -3.54 21.64 -9.13
CA MET A 401 -3.96 21.26 -7.77
C MET A 401 -3.62 22.43 -6.82
N PRO A 402 -4.58 22.92 -6.02
CA PRO A 402 -4.39 24.11 -5.21
C PRO A 402 -3.49 23.81 -4.00
N VAL A 403 -2.34 24.48 -3.93
CA VAL A 403 -1.39 24.29 -2.82
C VAL A 403 -1.26 25.59 -2.03
N PRO A 404 -1.85 25.69 -0.82
CA PRO A 404 -1.70 26.85 0.03
C PRO A 404 -0.31 26.83 0.69
N LEU A 405 0.72 27.25 -0.05
CA LEU A 405 2.14 27.15 0.35
C LEU A 405 2.42 27.74 1.73
N ARG A 406 1.75 28.84 2.09
CA ARG A 406 1.85 29.45 3.42
C ARG A 406 1.42 28.49 4.52
N ASP A 407 0.28 27.84 4.34
CA ASP A 407 -0.27 26.91 5.34
C ASP A 407 0.63 25.69 5.48
N LEU A 408 1.11 25.15 4.36
CA LEU A 408 2.05 24.03 4.35
C LEU A 408 3.37 24.39 5.05
N ALA A 409 3.91 25.58 4.79
CA ALA A 409 5.12 26.06 5.44
C ALA A 409 4.94 26.26 6.96
N VAL A 410 3.78 26.76 7.40
CA VAL A 410 3.46 26.89 8.82
C VAL A 410 3.31 25.53 9.48
N ILE A 411 2.59 24.57 8.87
CA ILE A 411 2.46 23.20 9.39
C ILE A 411 3.84 22.54 9.49
N GLY A 412 4.66 22.64 8.45
CA GLY A 412 6.02 22.12 8.45
C GLY A 412 6.92 22.77 9.49
N GLY A 413 6.81 24.10 9.66
CA GLY A 413 7.54 24.85 10.68
C GLY A 413 7.16 24.45 12.11
N LEU A 414 5.86 24.24 12.37
CA LEU A 414 5.37 23.76 13.67
C LEU A 414 5.84 22.33 13.97
N ALA A 415 5.84 21.44 12.96
CA ALA A 415 6.38 20.10 13.11
C ALA A 415 7.89 20.12 13.37
N LEU A 416 8.65 20.97 12.68
CA LEU A 416 10.08 21.15 12.93
C LEU A 416 10.35 21.67 14.33
N ALA A 417 9.59 22.68 14.78
CA ALA A 417 9.69 23.20 16.15
C ALA A 417 9.37 22.11 17.20
N CYS A 418 8.36 21.27 16.92
CA CYS A 418 8.04 20.10 17.75
C CYS A 418 9.20 19.09 17.80
N ALA A 419 9.82 18.78 16.67
CA ALA A 419 10.99 17.90 16.62
C ALA A 419 12.17 18.46 17.41
N VAL A 420 12.45 19.75 17.30
CA VAL A 420 13.50 20.44 18.08
C VAL A 420 13.17 20.40 19.57
N ALA A 421 11.91 20.62 19.96
CA ALA A 421 11.48 20.52 21.35
C ALA A 421 11.66 19.10 21.91
N ILE A 422 11.28 18.08 21.15
CA ILE A 422 11.47 16.66 21.52
C ILE A 422 12.97 16.34 21.69
N ALA A 423 13.81 16.75 20.73
CA ALA A 423 15.27 16.57 20.84
C ALA A 423 15.88 17.38 22.01
N GLY A 424 15.25 18.47 22.43
CA GLY A 424 15.60 19.21 23.63
C GLY A 424 15.30 18.42 24.91
N LEU A 425 14.14 17.76 24.96
CA LEU A 425 13.73 16.91 26.08
C LEU A 425 14.68 15.72 26.28
N ASP A 426 15.22 15.15 25.19
CA ASP A 426 16.19 14.04 25.24
C ASP A 426 17.52 14.41 25.91
N ARG A 427 17.85 15.71 25.99
CA ARG A 427 19.08 16.19 26.65
C ARG A 427 18.92 16.42 28.15
N LEU A 428 17.69 16.41 28.65
CA LEU A 428 17.42 16.60 30.07
C LEU A 428 17.62 15.28 30.81
N PRO A 429 18.22 15.28 32.02
CA PRO A 429 18.39 14.09 32.85
C PRO A 429 17.06 13.70 33.51
N LEU A 430 16.10 13.28 32.69
CA LEU A 430 14.77 12.84 33.11
C LEU A 430 14.72 11.31 33.17
N ASP A 431 13.84 10.79 34.02
CA ASP A 431 13.50 9.37 34.00
C ASP A 431 12.99 8.95 32.60
N PRO A 432 13.40 7.78 32.06
CA PRO A 432 13.01 7.35 30.71
C PRO A 432 11.50 7.33 30.46
N GLY A 433 10.71 6.94 31.46
CA GLY A 433 9.25 6.90 31.38
C GLY A 433 8.65 8.29 31.32
N LEU A 434 9.12 9.19 32.17
CA LEU A 434 8.70 10.60 32.16
C LEU A 434 9.10 11.30 30.85
N ALA A 435 10.33 11.07 30.38
CA ALA A 435 10.82 11.60 29.11
C ALA A 435 9.95 11.12 27.93
N LEU A 436 9.59 9.83 27.89
CA LEU A 436 8.69 9.30 26.86
C LEU A 436 7.30 9.93 26.94
N GLY A 437 6.72 10.05 28.15
CA GLY A 437 5.42 10.68 28.36
C GLY A 437 5.39 12.13 27.89
N LEU A 438 6.43 12.91 28.21
CA LEU A 438 6.56 14.30 27.77
C LEU A 438 6.71 14.43 26.25
N ARG A 439 7.50 13.55 25.62
CA ARG A 439 7.68 13.52 24.16
C ARG A 439 6.36 13.23 23.44
N LEU A 440 5.63 12.21 23.88
CA LEU A 440 4.31 11.87 23.33
C LEU A 440 3.31 13.00 23.53
N THR A 441 3.31 13.61 24.71
CA THR A 441 2.41 14.73 25.04
C THR A 441 2.73 15.95 24.18
N CYS A 442 4.01 16.27 23.98
CA CYS A 442 4.46 17.35 23.10
C CYS A 442 3.98 17.13 21.66
N LEU A 443 4.23 15.94 21.11
CA LEU A 443 3.79 15.59 19.76
C LEU A 443 2.26 15.67 19.62
N ALA A 444 1.53 15.08 20.57
CA ALA A 444 0.07 15.08 20.55
C ALA A 444 -0.50 16.50 20.69
N ALA A 445 0.03 17.32 21.60
CA ALA A 445 -0.43 18.68 21.82
C ALA A 445 -0.17 19.58 20.59
N VAL A 446 1.03 19.55 20.01
CA VAL A 446 1.37 20.39 18.87
C VAL A 446 0.63 19.93 17.61
N SER A 447 0.52 18.62 17.36
CA SER A 447 -0.24 18.10 16.21
C SER A 447 -1.73 18.40 16.32
N ALA A 448 -2.34 18.20 17.50
CA ALA A 448 -3.75 18.53 17.74
C ALA A 448 -4.00 20.04 17.68
N GLY A 449 -3.12 20.85 18.25
CA GLY A 449 -3.18 22.31 18.16
C GLY A 449 -3.07 22.81 16.72
N THR A 450 -2.20 22.19 15.92
CA THR A 450 -2.08 22.50 14.49
C THR A 450 -3.34 22.09 13.72
N ALA A 451 -3.87 20.89 13.99
CA ALA A 451 -5.11 20.44 13.36
C ALA A 451 -6.30 21.33 13.71
N TRP A 452 -6.37 21.83 14.95
CA TRP A 452 -7.37 22.79 15.40
C TRP A 452 -7.21 24.16 14.73
N ALA A 453 -5.99 24.71 14.69
CA ALA A 453 -5.70 26.02 14.10
C ALA A 453 -6.03 26.11 12.61
N PHE A 454 -5.80 25.02 11.86
CA PHE A 454 -6.15 24.92 10.44
C PHE A 454 -7.57 24.38 10.19
N ASN A 455 -8.38 24.20 11.24
CA ASN A 455 -9.72 23.62 11.20
C ASN A 455 -9.82 22.34 10.36
N ILE A 456 -8.81 21.48 10.47
CA ILE A 456 -8.72 20.26 9.67
C ILE A 456 -9.94 19.37 10.00
N LEU A 457 -10.68 18.95 8.97
CA LEU A 457 -11.94 18.17 9.08
C LEU A 457 -13.06 18.87 9.87
N GLY A 458 -13.01 20.18 10.07
CA GLY A 458 -14.04 20.90 10.83
C GLY A 458 -13.97 20.67 12.34
N ILE A 459 -12.82 20.22 12.87
CA ILE A 459 -12.65 19.91 14.30
C ILE A 459 -12.92 21.13 15.18
N ALA A 460 -12.52 22.33 14.75
CA ALA A 460 -12.78 23.56 15.50
C ALA A 460 -14.29 23.90 15.51
N ASP A 461 -14.96 23.75 14.37
CA ASP A 461 -16.40 23.98 14.25
C ASP A 461 -17.23 22.98 15.07
N PHE A 462 -16.81 21.71 15.13
CA PHE A 462 -17.48 20.70 15.94
C PHE A 462 -17.33 20.97 17.44
N ALA A 463 -16.12 21.35 17.90
CA ALA A 463 -15.86 21.67 19.29
C ALA A 463 -16.66 22.91 19.74
N THR A 464 -16.65 23.99 18.96
CA THR A 464 -17.43 25.21 19.27
C THR A 464 -18.93 24.94 19.32
N ARG A 465 -19.49 24.09 18.43
CA ARG A 465 -20.91 23.70 18.50
C ARG A 465 -21.27 22.84 19.71
N ARG A 466 -20.34 22.02 20.21
CA ARG A 466 -20.57 21.14 21.37
C ARG A 466 -20.38 21.86 22.69
N PHE A 467 -19.37 22.72 22.81
CA PHE A 467 -19.12 23.51 24.01
C PHE A 467 -19.99 24.78 24.07
N GLY A 468 -20.38 25.34 22.92
CA GLY A 468 -21.35 26.45 22.86
C GLY A 468 -22.78 26.06 23.26
N ARG A 469 -23.16 24.77 23.13
CA ARG A 469 -24.43 24.23 23.63
C ARG A 469 -24.41 23.86 25.12
N ALA A 470 -23.25 23.85 25.77
CA ALA A 470 -23.13 23.61 27.21
C ALA A 470 -23.16 24.93 28.02
N ALA A 471 -23.16 26.08 27.33
CA ALA A 471 -23.20 27.42 27.92
C ALA A 471 -24.52 28.18 27.62
N SER A 472 -25.53 27.48 27.09
CA SER A 472 -26.92 27.93 26.90
C SER A 472 -27.85 26.96 27.61
#